data_AF-A0A960TPG5-F1
#
_entry.id   AF-A0A960TPG5-F1
#
_cell.length_a   1.000
_cell.length_b   1.000
_cell.length_c   1.000
_cell.angle_alpha   90.00
_cell.angle_beta   90.00
_cell.angle_gamma   90.00
#
_symmetry.space_group_name_H-M   'P 1'
#
loop_
_entity.id
_entity.type
_entity.pdbx_description
1 polymer ?
#
loop_
_entity_poly.entity_id
_entity_poly.type
_entity_poly.pdbx_seq_one_letter_code
_entity_poly.pdbx_strand_id
1 'polypeptide(L)'
;MIRVLLPVVLVFQISSIFANTCERIQGNHYRCSVERERLPEIEPVRVTGAPDLQRSFHAIAAIEMILGYQHLKLSQEEIFTRLLHQTTEDRFIRPEEFSRLNQWKPEFIVGSPEIVFRSGYKDLEKYLFSLSHKIPLLLGLNSSSHPKVCLLLEIQFQISFDKNGNRTGIIPEKVFLYDFESDKEKEIEMRWNEFRERVALGYFLSVKGL
;
A
#
# COMPACT_ATOMS: atom_id res chain seq x y z
N MET A 1 -39.42 -34.45 -6.00
CA MET A 1 -38.92 -33.40 -6.92
C MET A 1 -38.15 -32.38 -6.10
N ILE A 2 -36.82 -32.48 -6.08
CA ILE A 2 -35.96 -31.60 -5.28
C ILE A 2 -35.66 -30.36 -6.13
N ARG A 3 -36.23 -29.21 -5.77
CA ARG A 3 -35.80 -27.91 -6.30
C ARG A 3 -34.51 -27.51 -5.58
N VAL A 4 -33.38 -27.68 -6.26
CA VAL A 4 -32.12 -27.08 -5.86
C VAL A 4 -32.25 -25.57 -6.11
N LEU A 5 -32.45 -24.80 -5.05
CA LEU A 5 -32.26 -23.35 -5.07
C LEU A 5 -30.75 -23.10 -5.14
N LEU A 6 -30.26 -22.80 -6.35
CA LEU A 6 -28.93 -22.27 -6.58
C LEU A 6 -28.76 -20.95 -5.79
N PRO A 7 -27.66 -20.73 -5.06
CA PRO A 7 -27.39 -19.41 -4.50
C PRO A 7 -27.02 -18.47 -5.66
N VAL A 8 -27.93 -17.55 -5.98
CA VAL A 8 -27.65 -16.44 -6.87
C VAL A 8 -26.67 -15.51 -6.16
N VAL A 9 -25.39 -15.73 -6.46
CA VAL A 9 -24.40 -14.70 -6.79
C VAL A 9 -24.43 -13.48 -5.85
N LEU A 10 -23.81 -13.67 -4.68
CA LEU A 10 -23.37 -12.63 -3.76
C LEU A 10 -22.13 -11.89 -4.31
N VAL A 11 -22.17 -11.48 -5.60
CA VAL A 11 -21.09 -10.72 -6.28
C VAL A 11 -21.47 -9.23 -6.46
N PHE A 12 -22.68 -8.85 -6.05
CA PHE A 12 -23.23 -7.51 -6.29
C PHE A 12 -22.88 -6.43 -5.24
N GLN A 13 -22.20 -6.75 -4.13
CA GLN A 13 -21.92 -5.76 -3.08
C GLN A 13 -20.53 -5.13 -3.12
N ILE A 14 -19.58 -5.72 -3.83
CA ILE A 14 -18.22 -5.14 -3.93
C ILE A 14 -18.20 -3.98 -4.95
N SER A 15 -19.15 -3.94 -5.89
CA SER A 15 -19.15 -3.01 -7.02
C SER A 15 -19.72 -1.62 -6.71
N SER A 16 -20.60 -1.45 -5.72
CA SER A 16 -21.18 -0.13 -5.35
C SER A 16 -20.30 0.69 -4.41
N ILE A 17 -19.42 0.04 -3.64
CA ILE A 17 -18.55 0.71 -2.66
C ILE A 17 -17.46 1.54 -3.36
N PHE A 18 -16.91 1.04 -4.47
CA PHE A 18 -15.81 1.72 -5.18
C PHE A 18 -16.23 2.94 -6.00
N ALA A 19 -17.50 3.01 -6.42
CA ALA A 19 -17.97 4.06 -7.33
C ALA A 19 -18.05 5.46 -6.67
N ASN A 20 -18.13 5.54 -5.34
CA ASN A 20 -18.19 6.81 -4.60
C ASN A 20 -16.83 7.30 -4.09
N THR A 21 -15.82 6.42 -4.02
CA THR A 21 -14.49 6.74 -3.47
C THR A 21 -13.41 6.94 -4.54
N CYS A 22 -13.66 6.40 -5.74
CA CYS A 22 -12.76 6.48 -6.88
C CYS A 22 -13.34 7.44 -7.92
N GLU A 23 -12.47 8.27 -8.48
CA GLU A 23 -12.86 9.38 -9.35
C GLU A 23 -12.93 8.93 -10.80
N ARG A 24 -13.96 9.38 -11.52
CA ARG A 24 -14.04 9.20 -12.97
C ARG A 24 -13.17 10.23 -13.67
N ILE A 25 -12.20 9.77 -14.46
CA ILE A 25 -11.31 10.65 -15.24
C ILE A 25 -11.99 11.07 -16.55
N GLN A 26 -12.32 10.08 -17.39
CA GLN A 26 -12.94 10.30 -18.70
C GLN A 26 -13.62 9.03 -19.19
N GLY A 27 -14.81 9.14 -19.79
CA GLY A 27 -15.48 7.98 -20.40
C GLY A 27 -15.68 6.87 -19.38
N ASN A 28 -15.11 5.69 -19.63
CA ASN A 28 -15.19 4.56 -18.70
C ASN A 28 -13.91 4.37 -17.86
N HIS A 29 -13.03 5.38 -17.82
CA HIS A 29 -11.77 5.36 -17.06
C HIS A 29 -11.92 6.05 -15.70
N TYR A 30 -11.30 5.44 -14.70
CA TYR A 30 -11.39 5.82 -13.30
C TYR A 30 -10.01 5.75 -12.64
N ARG A 31 -9.84 6.49 -11.55
CA ARG A 31 -8.70 6.38 -10.64
C ARG A 31 -9.16 6.17 -9.21
N CYS A 32 -8.54 5.23 -8.51
CA CYS A 32 -8.58 5.16 -7.05
C CYS A 32 -7.21 5.63 -6.55
N SER A 33 -7.17 6.71 -5.78
CA SER A 33 -5.92 7.29 -5.27
C SER A 33 -6.04 7.74 -3.82
N VAL A 34 -4.88 7.84 -3.18
CA VAL A 34 -4.68 8.59 -1.93
C VAL A 34 -4.66 10.09 -2.22
N GLU A 35 -4.86 10.90 -1.18
CA GLU A 35 -4.78 12.37 -1.25
C GLU A 35 -3.31 12.79 -1.15
N ARG A 36 -2.64 12.94 -2.29
CA ARG A 36 -1.17 13.12 -2.35
C ARG A 36 -0.68 14.36 -1.63
N GLU A 37 -1.50 15.41 -1.62
CA GLU A 37 -1.28 16.66 -0.90
C GLU A 37 -1.21 16.51 0.63
N ARG A 38 -1.66 15.37 1.17
CA ARG A 38 -1.57 15.05 2.60
C ARG A 38 -0.39 14.15 2.94
N LEU A 39 0.36 13.65 1.94
CA LEU A 39 1.54 12.84 2.22
C LEU A 39 2.62 13.73 2.86
N PRO A 40 3.17 13.34 4.02
CA PRO A 40 4.26 14.08 4.63
C PRO A 40 5.52 14.00 3.74
N GLU A 41 6.26 15.10 3.66
CA GLU A 41 7.59 15.10 3.05
C GLU A 41 8.56 14.33 3.93
N ILE A 42 9.09 13.22 3.42
CA ILE A 42 10.01 12.33 4.14
C ILE A 42 11.19 11.99 3.24
N GLU A 43 12.38 12.10 3.82
CA GLU A 43 13.62 11.58 3.25
C GLU A 43 14.13 10.42 4.10
N PRO A 44 14.57 9.30 3.50
CA PRO A 44 15.22 8.24 4.24
C PRO A 44 16.50 8.75 4.92
N VAL A 45 16.76 8.25 6.14
CA VAL A 45 18.07 8.44 6.78
C VAL A 45 19.16 7.91 5.85
N ARG A 46 20.20 8.73 5.64
CA ARG A 46 21.35 8.38 4.82
C ARG A 46 22.38 7.63 5.65
N VAL A 47 22.81 6.49 5.13
CA VAL A 47 23.78 5.59 5.75
C VAL A 47 24.93 5.35 4.77
N THR A 48 26.13 5.70 5.21
CA THR A 48 27.35 5.54 4.40
C THR A 48 27.97 4.16 4.62
N GLY A 49 28.33 3.47 3.53
CA GLY A 49 29.09 2.22 3.60
C GLY A 49 28.28 0.95 3.94
N ALA A 50 26.96 1.07 4.14
CA ALA A 50 26.08 -0.07 4.44
C ALA A 50 24.83 -0.05 3.53
N PRO A 51 24.92 -0.55 2.29
CA PRO A 51 23.82 -0.47 1.31
C PRO A 51 22.57 -1.24 1.76
N ASP A 52 22.74 -2.33 2.50
CA ASP A 52 21.62 -3.14 3.01
C ASP A 52 20.85 -2.40 4.11
N LEU A 53 21.57 -1.67 4.97
CA LEU A 53 20.99 -0.81 5.98
C LEU A 53 20.32 0.42 5.35
N GLN A 54 20.91 1.01 4.29
CA GLN A 54 20.27 2.07 3.52
C GLN A 54 18.91 1.63 2.95
N ARG A 55 18.83 0.40 2.42
CA ARG A 55 17.55 -0.16 1.92
C ARG A 55 16.53 -0.36 3.05
N SER A 56 16.95 -0.69 4.26
CA SER A 56 16.06 -0.72 5.42
C SER A 56 15.46 0.65 5.71
N PHE A 57 16.27 1.73 5.64
CA PHE A 57 15.78 3.08 5.83
C PHE A 57 14.85 3.56 4.70
N HIS A 58 15.04 3.11 3.45
CA HIS A 58 14.05 3.33 2.39
C HIS A 58 12.68 2.71 2.74
N ALA A 59 12.68 1.48 3.26
CA ALA A 59 11.45 0.82 3.67
C ALA A 59 10.82 1.47 4.92
N ILE A 60 11.64 1.92 5.87
CA ILE A 60 11.18 2.61 7.07
C ILE A 60 10.60 3.98 6.75
N ALA A 61 11.21 4.74 5.84
CA ALA A 61 10.64 5.99 5.34
C ALA A 61 9.25 5.79 4.72
N ALA A 62 9.05 4.67 3.99
CA ALA A 62 7.73 4.31 3.47
C ALA A 62 6.71 4.02 4.59
N ILE A 63 7.13 3.35 5.67
CA ILE A 63 6.30 3.10 6.85
C ILE A 63 5.98 4.42 7.57
N GLU A 64 6.98 5.25 7.82
CA GLU A 64 6.84 6.59 8.43
C GLU A 64 5.83 7.44 7.64
N MET A 65 5.89 7.42 6.31
CA MET A 65 4.96 8.15 5.46
C MET A 65 3.51 7.69 5.64
N ILE A 66 3.27 6.37 5.69
CA ILE A 66 1.91 5.85 5.91
C ILE A 66 1.40 6.21 7.31
N LEU A 67 2.26 6.14 8.34
CA LEU A 67 1.87 6.49 9.71
C LEU A 67 1.60 7.99 9.85
N GLY A 68 2.47 8.83 9.31
CA GLY A 68 2.32 10.29 9.31
C GLY A 68 1.09 10.76 8.53
N TYR A 69 0.78 10.12 7.40
CA TYR A 69 -0.45 10.35 6.64
C TYR A 69 -1.71 10.04 7.48
N GLN A 70 -1.60 9.09 8.41
CA GLN A 70 -2.64 8.75 9.39
C GLN A 70 -2.49 9.51 10.71
N HIS A 71 -1.74 10.62 10.73
CA HIS A 71 -1.54 11.49 11.90
C HIS A 71 -0.75 10.87 13.08
N LEU A 72 -0.10 9.73 12.87
CA LEU A 72 0.83 9.13 13.84
C LEU A 72 2.27 9.45 13.44
N LYS A 73 2.89 10.42 14.12
CA LYS A 73 4.28 10.81 13.88
C LYS A 73 5.21 9.95 14.72
N LEU A 74 6.07 9.17 14.07
CA LEU A 74 7.15 8.40 14.68
C LEU A 74 8.40 8.61 13.84
N SER A 75 9.56 8.76 14.47
CA SER A 75 10.83 8.85 13.75
C SER A 75 11.24 7.52 13.11
N GLN A 76 12.05 7.59 12.06
CA GLN A 76 12.64 6.39 11.45
C GLN A 76 13.46 5.57 12.46
N GLU A 77 14.10 6.22 13.43
CA GLU A 77 14.89 5.57 14.49
C GLU A 77 14.01 4.76 15.46
N GLU A 78 12.85 5.31 15.85
CA GLU A 78 11.87 4.59 16.68
C GLU A 78 11.32 3.36 15.96
N ILE A 79 10.94 3.52 14.68
CA ILE A 79 10.45 2.42 13.84
C ILE A 79 11.55 1.36 13.67
N PHE A 80 12.77 1.77 13.34
CA PHE A 80 13.93 0.89 13.18
C PHE A 80 14.20 0.07 14.45
N THR A 81 14.24 0.74 15.61
CA THR A 81 14.47 0.12 16.92
C THR A 81 13.39 -0.90 17.24
N ARG A 82 12.12 -0.57 16.95
CA ARG A 82 10.99 -1.48 17.12
C ARG A 82 11.12 -2.73 16.25
N LEU A 83 11.53 -2.57 14.99
CA LEU A 83 11.67 -3.67 14.04
C LEU A 83 12.83 -4.60 14.38
N LEU A 84 13.99 -4.08 14.78
CA LEU A 84 15.19 -4.88 15.01
C LEU A 84 15.31 -5.48 16.41
N HIS A 85 14.56 -5.02 17.41
CA HIS A 85 14.56 -5.61 18.75
C HIS A 85 15.98 -5.74 19.35
N GLN A 86 16.76 -4.65 19.27
CA GLN A 86 18.14 -4.52 19.80
C GLN A 86 19.27 -5.26 19.04
N THR A 87 19.02 -5.85 17.86
CA THR A 87 20.12 -6.36 17.03
C THR A 87 20.79 -5.24 16.24
N THR A 88 22.12 -5.13 16.31
CA THR A 88 22.94 -4.16 15.55
C THR A 88 23.38 -4.69 14.18
N GLU A 89 22.64 -5.62 13.60
CA GLU A 89 23.03 -6.19 12.31
C GLU A 89 22.74 -5.19 11.17
N ASP A 90 23.79 -4.85 10.42
CA ASP A 90 23.72 -4.07 9.18
C ASP A 90 23.10 -4.91 8.05
N ARG A 91 21.80 -5.19 8.18
CA ARG A 91 21.05 -5.99 7.22
C ARG A 91 19.80 -5.28 6.72
N PHE A 92 19.33 -5.75 5.58
CA PHE A 92 18.02 -5.39 5.06
C PHE A 92 16.92 -5.97 5.96
N ILE A 93 16.01 -5.12 6.45
CA ILE A 93 14.79 -5.55 7.15
C ILE A 93 13.82 -6.03 6.09
N ARG A 94 13.54 -7.34 6.10
CA ARG A 94 12.66 -7.92 5.10
C ARG A 94 11.20 -7.54 5.38
N PRO A 95 10.36 -7.41 4.35
CA PRO A 95 8.96 -7.02 4.54
C PRO A 95 8.14 -7.89 5.49
N GLU A 96 8.46 -9.18 5.62
CA GLU A 96 7.81 -10.08 6.58
C GLU A 96 8.04 -9.66 8.03
N GLU A 97 9.16 -9.00 8.30
CA GLU A 97 9.55 -8.53 9.64
C GLU A 97 8.78 -7.28 10.06
N PHE A 98 8.13 -6.58 9.12
CA PHE A 98 7.25 -5.45 9.43
C PHE A 98 6.02 -5.86 10.26
N SER A 99 5.68 -7.15 10.29
CA SER A 99 4.67 -7.70 11.19
C SER A 99 4.96 -7.43 12.67
N ARG A 100 6.20 -7.12 13.06
CA ARG A 100 6.58 -6.71 14.42
C ARG A 100 5.98 -5.36 14.85
N LEU A 101 5.57 -4.53 13.89
CA LEU A 101 4.83 -3.29 14.14
C LEU A 101 3.39 -3.56 14.55
N ASN A 102 2.85 -4.74 14.23
CA ASN A 102 1.47 -5.07 14.56
C ASN A 102 1.26 -5.02 16.08
N GLN A 103 0.18 -4.38 16.50
CA GLN A 103 -0.21 -4.14 17.89
C GLN A 103 0.80 -3.30 18.69
N TRP A 104 1.78 -2.67 18.04
CA TRP A 104 2.61 -1.70 18.71
C TRP A 104 1.76 -0.49 19.10
N LYS A 105 1.87 -0.08 20.37
CA LYS A 105 1.24 1.10 20.94
C LYS A 105 2.33 2.11 21.29
N PRO A 106 2.68 3.04 20.38
CA PRO A 106 3.64 4.09 20.71
C PRO A 106 3.11 4.93 21.87
N GLU A 107 4.02 5.37 22.74
CA GLU A 107 3.67 6.22 23.87
C GLU A 107 3.20 7.58 23.34
N PHE A 108 1.94 7.94 23.63
CA PHE A 108 1.33 9.21 23.24
C PHE A 108 0.72 9.89 24.47
N ILE A 109 0.76 11.22 24.52
CA ILE A 109 0.27 12.03 25.64
C ILE A 109 -1.26 11.90 25.81
N VAL A 110 -1.99 11.58 24.73
CA VAL A 110 -3.43 11.34 24.73
C VAL A 110 -3.76 10.13 23.85
N GLY A 111 -4.46 9.14 24.42
CA GLY A 111 -4.84 7.91 23.73
C GLY A 111 -3.76 6.81 23.76
N SER A 112 -4.07 5.68 23.15
CA SER A 112 -3.12 4.57 22.95
C SER A 112 -3.26 4.09 21.51
N PRO A 113 -2.77 4.87 20.53
CA PRO A 113 -2.90 4.52 19.13
C PRO A 113 -2.25 3.16 18.91
N GLU A 114 -2.97 2.25 18.25
CA GLU A 114 -2.49 0.92 17.96
C GLU A 114 -2.19 0.80 16.46
N ILE A 115 -0.95 0.44 16.14
CA ILE A 115 -0.56 0.13 14.77
C ILE A 115 -1.09 -1.26 14.42
N VAL A 116 -1.88 -1.35 13.37
CA VAL A 116 -2.38 -2.61 12.82
C VAL A 116 -1.71 -2.87 11.48
N PHE A 117 -0.99 -3.98 11.40
CA PHE A 117 -0.29 -4.41 10.20
C PHE A 117 -0.89 -5.73 9.69
N ARG A 118 -1.21 -5.77 8.39
CA ARG A 118 -1.76 -6.95 7.72
C ARG A 118 -1.03 -7.22 6.42
N SER A 119 -0.43 -8.40 6.29
CA SER A 119 0.13 -8.89 5.02
C SER A 119 -0.95 -9.57 4.17
N GLY A 120 -0.62 -9.96 2.93
CA GLY A 120 -1.50 -10.80 2.11
C GLY A 120 -2.30 -10.04 1.04
N TYR A 121 -1.97 -8.77 0.78
CA TYR A 121 -2.57 -8.00 -0.31
C TYR A 121 -1.88 -8.41 -1.61
N LYS A 122 -2.55 -9.21 -2.44
CA LYS A 122 -1.97 -9.82 -3.65
C LYS A 122 -2.84 -9.66 -4.90
N ASP A 123 -3.99 -9.03 -4.77
CA ASP A 123 -5.02 -8.99 -5.80
C ASP A 123 -5.56 -7.56 -5.95
N LEU A 124 -6.12 -7.30 -7.13
CA LEU A 124 -6.64 -5.98 -7.50
C LEU A 124 -7.70 -5.49 -6.50
N GLU A 125 -8.57 -6.39 -6.04
CA GLU A 125 -9.67 -6.03 -5.13
C GLU A 125 -9.14 -5.47 -3.81
N LYS A 126 -8.11 -6.10 -3.22
CA LYS A 126 -7.49 -5.61 -1.99
C LYS A 126 -6.73 -4.29 -2.19
N TYR A 127 -6.10 -4.10 -3.35
CA TYR A 127 -5.44 -2.83 -3.66
C TYR A 127 -6.46 -1.69 -3.80
N LEU A 128 -7.54 -1.93 -4.54
CA LEU A 128 -8.64 -0.98 -4.68
C LEU A 128 -9.34 -0.73 -3.33
N PHE A 129 -9.46 -1.74 -2.47
CA PHE A 129 -9.96 -1.60 -1.11
C PHE A 129 -9.10 -0.63 -0.29
N SER A 130 -7.77 -0.77 -0.29
CA SER A 130 -6.89 0.17 0.43
C SER A 130 -7.04 1.61 -0.08
N LEU A 131 -6.99 1.78 -1.41
CA LEU A 131 -7.01 3.08 -2.05
C LEU A 131 -8.38 3.78 -1.96
N SER A 132 -9.48 3.02 -1.96
CA SER A 132 -10.82 3.59 -1.71
C SER A 132 -10.97 4.13 -0.30
N HIS A 133 -10.24 3.59 0.68
CA HIS A 133 -10.15 4.14 2.04
C HIS A 133 -9.08 5.22 2.16
N LYS A 134 -8.51 5.69 1.04
CA LYS A 134 -7.46 6.71 0.97
C LYS A 134 -6.18 6.35 1.73
N ILE A 135 -5.90 5.05 1.94
CA ILE A 135 -4.70 4.60 2.65
C ILE A 135 -3.66 4.09 1.65
N PRO A 136 -2.43 4.65 1.62
CA PRO A 136 -1.35 4.11 0.79
C PRO A 136 -1.01 2.69 1.23
N LEU A 137 -0.73 1.82 0.27
CA LEU A 137 -0.36 0.43 0.56
C LEU A 137 1.15 0.26 0.46
N LEU A 138 1.78 -0.36 1.46
CA LEU A 138 3.19 -0.73 1.38
C LEU A 138 3.33 -1.95 0.47
N LEU A 139 4.27 -1.92 -0.46
CA LEU A 139 4.49 -2.98 -1.44
C LEU A 139 5.92 -3.47 -1.39
N GLY A 140 6.10 -4.79 -1.41
CA GLY A 140 7.34 -5.43 -1.81
C GLY A 140 7.34 -5.70 -3.32
N LEU A 141 8.34 -5.18 -4.03
CA LEU A 141 8.58 -5.47 -5.44
C LEU A 141 9.83 -6.35 -5.59
N ASN A 142 9.72 -7.36 -6.44
CA ASN A 142 10.86 -8.06 -7.01
C ASN A 142 11.45 -7.18 -8.11
N SER A 143 12.70 -6.76 -7.93
CA SER A 143 13.49 -6.13 -8.99
C SER A 143 14.60 -7.09 -9.46
N SER A 144 15.18 -6.79 -10.62
CA SER A 144 16.27 -7.58 -11.20
C SER A 144 17.56 -7.55 -10.37
N SER A 145 17.77 -6.54 -9.53
CA SER A 145 18.96 -6.38 -8.70
C SER A 145 18.77 -6.82 -7.25
N HIS A 146 17.67 -6.39 -6.61
CA HIS A 146 17.35 -6.73 -5.22
C HIS A 146 15.86 -6.48 -4.89
N PRO A 147 15.31 -7.09 -3.82
CA PRO A 147 14.01 -6.72 -3.31
C PRO A 147 13.92 -5.23 -2.98
N LYS A 148 12.74 -4.65 -3.20
CA LYS A 148 12.48 -3.23 -3.03
C LYS A 148 11.16 -2.99 -2.33
N VAL A 149 11.08 -1.90 -1.57
CA VAL A 149 9.85 -1.46 -0.91
C VAL A 149 9.41 -0.12 -1.50
N CYS A 150 8.13 0.00 -1.84
CA CYS A 150 7.52 1.22 -2.36
C CYS A 150 6.09 1.38 -1.81
N LEU A 151 5.46 2.52 -2.06
CA LEU A 151 4.04 2.74 -1.73
C LEU A 151 3.18 2.69 -2.99
N LEU A 152 2.04 2.03 -2.95
CA LEU A 152 0.98 2.18 -3.94
C LEU A 152 0.17 3.43 -3.60
N LEU A 153 0.18 4.41 -4.50
CA LEU A 153 -0.57 5.66 -4.32
C LEU A 153 -1.84 5.71 -5.15
N GLU A 154 -1.85 5.07 -6.32
CA GLU A 154 -2.98 5.13 -7.26
C GLU A 154 -3.04 3.90 -8.16
N ILE A 155 -4.27 3.51 -8.52
CA ILE A 155 -4.56 2.60 -9.62
C ILE A 155 -5.52 3.31 -10.59
N GLN A 156 -5.17 3.31 -11.87
CA GLN A 156 -6.07 3.68 -12.96
C GLN A 156 -6.62 2.43 -13.65
N PHE A 157 -7.90 2.46 -13.96
CA PHE A 157 -8.61 1.32 -14.53
C PHE A 157 -9.81 1.75 -15.37
N GLN A 158 -10.20 0.87 -16.29
CA GLN A 158 -11.43 0.98 -17.05
C GLN A 158 -12.52 0.09 -16.45
N ILE A 159 -13.76 0.57 -16.42
CA ILE A 159 -14.93 -0.28 -16.17
C ILE A 159 -15.47 -0.78 -17.52
N SER A 160 -15.60 -2.10 -17.67
CA SER A 160 -16.20 -2.70 -18.86
C SER A 160 -17.71 -2.86 -18.68
N PHE A 161 -18.45 -2.73 -19.78
CA PHE A 161 -19.91 -2.87 -19.82
C PHE A 161 -20.32 -3.86 -20.92
N ASP A 162 -21.42 -4.59 -20.71
CA ASP A 162 -22.05 -5.41 -21.74
C ASP A 162 -22.87 -4.54 -22.73
N LYS A 163 -23.46 -5.20 -23.74
CA LYS A 163 -24.31 -4.55 -24.75
C LYS A 163 -25.59 -3.92 -24.16
N ASN A 164 -25.97 -4.30 -22.94
CA ASN A 164 -27.14 -3.79 -22.25
C ASN A 164 -26.79 -2.66 -21.26
N GLY A 165 -25.52 -2.24 -21.20
CA GLY A 165 -25.04 -1.21 -20.29
C GLY A 165 -24.79 -1.69 -18.87
N ASN A 166 -24.83 -3.00 -18.60
CA ASN A 166 -24.48 -3.54 -17.29
C ASN A 166 -22.96 -3.65 -17.15
N ARG A 167 -22.44 -3.30 -15.97
CA ARG A 167 -21.02 -3.46 -15.66
C ARG A 167 -20.64 -4.94 -15.67
N THR A 168 -19.55 -5.27 -16.38
CA THR A 168 -19.04 -6.65 -16.53
C THR A 168 -17.68 -6.87 -15.85
N GLY A 169 -16.94 -5.81 -15.51
CA GLY A 169 -15.62 -5.98 -14.93
C GLY A 169 -14.84 -4.70 -14.68
N ILE A 170 -13.65 -4.87 -14.12
CA ILE A 170 -12.60 -3.85 -14.00
C ILE A 170 -11.40 -4.34 -14.81
N ILE A 171 -10.88 -3.46 -15.67
CA ILE A 171 -9.66 -3.69 -16.44
C ILE A 171 -8.61 -2.70 -15.91
N PRO A 172 -7.68 -3.15 -15.05
CA PRO A 172 -6.63 -2.27 -14.55
C PRO A 172 -5.63 -1.92 -15.66
N GLU A 173 -5.22 -0.66 -15.72
CA GLU A 173 -4.40 -0.11 -16.80
C GLU A 173 -2.98 0.18 -16.32
N LYS A 174 -2.87 0.97 -15.25
CA LYS A 174 -1.59 1.37 -14.66
C LYS A 174 -1.71 1.69 -13.18
N VAL A 175 -0.56 1.75 -12.53
CA VAL A 175 -0.38 2.11 -11.13
C VAL A 175 0.62 3.25 -10.99
N PHE A 176 0.50 4.02 -9.92
CA PHE A 176 1.50 5.00 -9.52
C PHE A 176 2.06 4.60 -8.17
N LEU A 177 3.38 4.52 -8.11
CA LEU A 177 4.12 4.08 -6.94
C LEU A 177 4.98 5.23 -6.41
N TYR A 178 5.21 5.27 -5.11
CA TYR A 178 6.22 6.13 -4.50
C TYR A 178 7.44 5.31 -4.09
N ASP A 179 8.60 5.72 -4.56
CA ASP A 179 9.88 5.06 -4.45
C ASP A 179 10.90 5.94 -3.71
N PHE A 180 11.31 5.47 -2.53
CA PHE A 180 12.27 6.15 -1.67
C PHE A 180 13.73 5.94 -2.06
N GLU A 181 14.02 5.05 -3.02
CA GLU A 181 15.37 4.79 -3.52
C GLU A 181 15.72 5.65 -4.74
N SER A 182 14.74 6.29 -5.38
CA SER A 182 14.96 7.10 -6.57
C SER A 182 15.42 8.52 -6.22
N ASP A 183 16.65 8.87 -6.63
CA ASP A 183 17.23 10.21 -6.43
C ASP A 183 16.66 11.29 -7.36
N LYS A 184 15.88 10.92 -8.38
CA LYS A 184 15.40 11.84 -9.43
C LYS A 184 13.90 12.08 -9.36
N GLU A 185 13.15 11.00 -9.48
CA GLU A 185 11.69 11.03 -9.50
C GLU A 185 11.18 9.97 -8.53
N LYS A 186 10.57 10.43 -7.43
CA LYS A 186 10.05 9.54 -6.41
C LYS A 186 8.76 8.86 -6.83
N GLU A 187 8.04 9.41 -7.81
CA GLU A 187 6.87 8.75 -8.35
C GLU A 187 7.20 7.93 -9.59
N ILE A 188 6.72 6.70 -9.63
CA ILE A 188 6.91 5.79 -10.76
C ILE A 188 5.54 5.43 -11.31
N GLU A 189 5.30 5.81 -12.57
CA GLU A 189 4.20 5.27 -13.35
C GLU A 189 4.59 3.87 -13.89
N MET A 190 3.74 2.88 -13.66
CA MET A 190 3.98 1.50 -14.11
C MET A 190 2.71 0.89 -14.71
N ARG A 191 2.84 0.23 -15.87
CA ARG A 191 1.72 -0.50 -16.48
C ARG A 191 1.29 -1.66 -15.58
N TRP A 192 -0.01 -1.95 -15.55
CA TRP A 192 -0.56 -2.98 -14.66
C TRP A 192 0.08 -4.36 -14.86
N ASN A 193 0.32 -4.77 -16.11
CA ASN A 193 0.92 -6.08 -16.39
C ASN A 193 2.34 -6.18 -15.83
N GLU A 194 3.15 -5.14 -15.99
CA GLU A 194 4.50 -5.08 -15.41
C GLU A 194 4.42 -5.09 -13.87
N PHE A 195 3.53 -4.28 -13.30
CA PHE A 195 3.31 -4.24 -11.86
C PHE A 195 2.95 -5.60 -11.29
N ARG A 196 2.02 -6.33 -11.93
CA ARG A 196 1.58 -7.66 -11.50
C ARG A 196 2.71 -8.69 -11.52
N GLU A 197 3.64 -8.58 -12.48
CA GLU A 197 4.79 -9.48 -12.57
C GLU A 197 5.85 -9.19 -11.51
N ARG A 198 5.96 -7.93 -11.08
CA ARG A 198 6.97 -7.48 -10.13
C ARG A 198 6.49 -7.50 -8.68
N VAL A 199 5.21 -7.29 -8.43
CA VAL A 199 4.70 -7.23 -7.06
C VAL A 199 4.77 -8.60 -6.38
N ALA A 200 5.51 -8.67 -5.28
CA ALA A 200 5.63 -9.90 -4.49
C ALA A 200 4.48 -9.99 -3.48
N LEU A 201 4.28 -8.91 -2.72
CA LEU A 201 3.28 -8.84 -1.65
C LEU A 201 3.01 -7.39 -1.26
N GLY A 202 1.74 -7.08 -0.98
CA GLY A 202 1.31 -5.85 -0.34
C GLY A 202 1.00 -6.03 1.14
N TYR A 203 1.17 -4.94 1.87
CA TYR A 203 1.00 -4.83 3.31
C TYR A 203 0.18 -3.59 3.64
N PHE A 204 -0.91 -3.82 4.36
CA PHE A 204 -1.77 -2.77 4.86
C PHE A 204 -1.33 -2.37 6.26
N LEU A 205 -1.09 -1.08 6.44
CA LEU A 205 -0.68 -0.47 7.70
C LEU A 205 -1.72 0.59 8.06
N SER A 206 -2.35 0.45 9.22
CA SER A 206 -3.34 1.40 9.72
C SER A 206 -3.13 1.74 11.18
N VAL A 207 -3.64 2.90 11.60
CA VAL A 207 -3.64 3.32 13.00
C VAL A 207 -5.06 3.30 13.55
N LYS A 208 -5.26 2.69 14.71
CA LYS A 208 -6.53 2.69 15.45
C LYS A 208 -6.43 3.55 16.70
N GLY A 209 -7.52 4.22 17.09
CA GLY A 209 -7.62 4.92 18.37
C GLY A 209 -6.94 6.28 18.39
N LEU A 210 -6.95 6.97 17.25
CA LEU A 210 -6.64 8.41 17.13
C LEU A 210 -7.92 9.24 17.27
#